data_AF-B9IZZ0-F1
#
_entry.id   AF-B9IZZ0-F1
#
_cell.length_a   1.000
_cell.length_b   1.000
_cell.length_c   1.000
_cell.angle_alpha   90.00
_cell.angle_beta   90.00
_cell.angle_gamma   90.00
#
_symmetry.space_group_name_H-M   'P 1'
#
loop_
_entity.id
_entity.type
_entity.pdbx_description
1 polymer ?
#
loop_
_entity_poly.entity_id
_entity_poly.type
_entity_poly.pdbx_seq_one_letter_code
_entity_poly.pdbx_strand_id
1 'polypeptide(L)' 'MKISIDRKALQWFQEELRIKHGESVRFTVRYGGNSSIQPGYSLGIVAEKPDGEIVSVEKEGIIFFVDVDDLWYF' A
#
# COMPACT_ATOMS: atom_id res chain seq x y z
N MET A 1 -9.31 1.45 9.65
CA MET A 1 -7.85 1.30 9.48
C MET A 1 -7.20 2.69 9.44
N LYS A 2 -5.96 2.85 9.91
CA LYS A 2 -5.18 4.09 9.78
C LYS A 2 -3.85 3.78 9.10
N ILE A 3 -3.58 4.41 7.97
CA ILE A 3 -2.31 4.26 7.24
C ILE A 3 -1.34 5.35 7.71
N SER A 4 -0.12 4.95 8.05
CA SER A 4 0.98 5.87 8.33
C SER A 4 2.21 5.44 7.55
N ILE A 5 2.76 6.36 6.77
CA ILE A 5 4.00 6.15 6.02
C ILE A 5 5.07 7.01 6.68
N ASP A 6 6.13 6.38 7.15
CA ASP A 6 7.29 7.08 7.67
C ASP A 6 8.20 7.59 6.53
N ARG A 7 9.11 8.49 6.87
CA ARG A 7 9.98 9.15 5.87
C ARG A 7 10.92 8.17 5.17
N LYS A 8 11.41 7.14 5.85
CA LYS A 8 12.32 6.14 5.25
C LYS A 8 11.55 5.26 4.27
N ALA A 9 10.33 4.85 4.63
CA ALA A 9 9.45 4.13 3.73
C ALA A 9 9.15 4.96 2.46
N LEU A 10 8.78 6.24 2.61
CA LEU A 10 8.55 7.13 1.48
C LEU A 10 9.77 7.23 0.55
N GLN A 11 10.96 7.43 1.11
CA GLN A 11 12.20 7.47 0.32
C GLN A 11 12.45 6.15 -0.42
N TRP A 12 12.25 5.01 0.26
CA TRP A 12 12.40 3.70 -0.37
C TRP A 12 11.45 3.52 -1.56
N PHE A 13 10.19 3.95 -1.44
CA PHE A 13 9.23 3.93 -2.55
C PHE A 13 9.67 4.80 -3.73
N GLN A 14 10.22 5.99 -3.46
CA GLN A 14 10.70 6.91 -4.49
C GLN A 14 11.98 6.41 -5.18
N GLU A 15 12.89 5.77 -4.44
CA GLU A 15 14.19 5.35 -4.95
C GLU A 15 14.12 3.98 -5.65
N GLU A 16 13.56 2.98 -4.98
CA GLU A 16 13.56 1.59 -5.45
C GLU A 16 12.43 1.31 -6.43
N LEU A 17 11.22 1.80 -6.12
CA LEU A 17 10.05 1.63 -6.99
C LEU A 17 9.84 2.80 -7.96
N ARG A 18 10.70 3.83 -7.90
CA ARG A 18 10.67 5.01 -8.78
C ARG A 18 9.33 5.76 -8.77
N ILE A 19 8.62 5.70 -7.65
CA ILE A 19 7.32 6.35 -7.48
C ILE A 19 7.50 7.86 -7.41
N LYS A 20 6.70 8.59 -8.16
CA LYS A 20 6.77 10.05 -8.31
C LYS A 20 5.51 10.73 -7.81
N HIS A 21 5.63 12.04 -7.61
CA HIS A 21 4.48 12.90 -7.34
C HIS A 21 3.35 12.69 -8.37
N GLY A 22 2.12 12.53 -7.88
CA GLY A 22 0.94 12.25 -8.69
C GLY A 22 0.71 10.76 -8.99
N GLU A 23 1.62 9.88 -8.56
CA GLU A 23 1.43 8.43 -8.63
C GLU A 23 0.85 7.87 -7.32
N SER A 24 0.59 6.58 -7.32
CA SER A 24 -0.10 5.90 -6.22
C SER A 24 0.49 4.52 -5.99
N VAL A 25 0.47 4.09 -4.74
CA VAL A 25 0.95 2.80 -4.27
C VAL A 25 -0.20 2.10 -3.55
N ARG A 26 -0.61 0.97 -4.09
CA ARG A 26 -1.60 0.08 -3.51
C ARG A 26 -0.93 -0.99 -2.67
N PHE A 27 -1.39 -1.17 -1.43
CA PHE A 27 -1.11 -2.40 -0.70
C PHE A 27 -2.17 -3.44 -1.02
N THR A 28 -1.73 -4.62 -1.45
CA THR A 28 -2.59 -5.73 -1.90
C THR A 28 -2.43 -6.93 -0.99
N VAL A 29 -3.42 -7.79 -0.94
CA VAL A 29 -3.32 -9.08 -0.24
C VAL A 29 -2.98 -10.18 -1.24
N ARG A 30 -1.94 -10.94 -0.96
CA ARG A 30 -1.52 -12.08 -1.78
C ARG A 30 -1.76 -13.39 -1.06
N TYR A 31 -2.33 -14.37 -1.76
CA TYR A 31 -2.43 -15.74 -1.26
C TYR A 31 -1.04 -16.39 -1.23
N GLY A 32 -0.74 -17.07 -0.13
CA GLY A 32 0.56 -17.64 0.16
C GLY A 32 1.47 -16.69 0.92
N GLY A 33 2.29 -17.26 1.81
CA GLY A 33 3.23 -16.54 2.67
C GLY A 33 3.01 -16.83 4.15
N ASN A 34 3.87 -16.22 4.97
CA ASN A 34 3.81 -16.30 6.42
C ASN A 34 3.86 -14.87 6.99
N SER A 35 2.76 -14.13 6.83
CA SER A 35 2.58 -12.84 7.48
C SER A 35 2.33 -13.02 8.97
N SER A 36 2.81 -12.06 9.77
CA SER A 36 2.48 -11.97 11.19
C SER A 36 1.05 -11.52 11.46
N ILE A 37 0.31 -11.07 10.43
CA ILE A 37 -1.06 -10.57 10.56
C ILE A 37 -2.07 -11.71 10.30
N GLN A 38 -1.99 -12.35 9.13
CA GLN A 38 -2.86 -13.46 8.73
C GLN A 38 -2.04 -14.63 8.16
N PRO A 39 -2.12 -15.85 8.75
CA PRO A 39 -1.42 -17.02 8.22
C PRO A 39 -1.89 -17.39 6.81
N GLY A 40 -0.96 -17.80 5.94
CA GLY A 40 -1.29 -18.20 4.57
C GLY A 40 -1.50 -17.03 3.60
N TYR A 41 -1.30 -15.79 4.05
CA TYR A 41 -1.36 -14.58 3.23
C TYR A 41 -0.10 -13.72 3.41
N SER A 42 0.14 -12.83 2.46
CA SER A 42 1.23 -11.85 2.49
C SER A 42 0.78 -10.49 1.95
N LEU A 43 1.51 -9.45 2.35
CA LEU A 43 1.30 -8.09 1.86
C LEU A 43 2.07 -7.89 0.55
N GLY A 44 1.36 -7.50 -0.50
CA GLY A 44 1.91 -7.06 -1.77
C GLY A 44 1.87 -5.54 -1.93
N ILE A 45 2.64 -5.02 -2.88
CA ILE A 45 2.72 -3.60 -3.21
C ILE A 45 2.66 -3.47 -4.73
N VAL A 46 1.79 -2.60 -5.24
CA VAL A 46 1.63 -2.34 -6.68
C VAL A 46 1.54 -0.84 -6.93
N ALA A 47 2.19 -0.35 -7.98
CA ALA A 47 1.98 1.01 -8.46
C ALA A 47 0.76 1.02 -9.41
N GLU A 48 -0.41 1.38 -8.88
CA GLU A 48 -1.63 1.51 -9.67
C GLU A 48 -2.46 2.68 -9.15
N LYS A 49 -3.33 3.20 -10.00
CA LYS A 49 -4.29 4.23 -9.59
C LYS A 49 -5.45 3.56 -8.85
N PRO A 50 -5.99 4.21 -7.81
CA PRO A 50 -7.20 3.74 -7.15
C PRO A 50 -8.35 3.52 -8.13
N ASP A 51 -9.09 2.44 -7.91
CA ASP A 51 -10.36 2.14 -8.59
C ASP A 51 -11.39 1.74 -7.53
N GLY A 52 -12.51 2.47 -7.46
CA GLY A 52 -13.55 2.25 -6.44
C GLY A 52 -13.26 2.85 -5.06
N GLU A 53 -13.75 2.17 -4.00
CA GLU A 53 -13.65 2.64 -2.62
C GLU A 53 -12.33 2.24 -1.97
N ILE A 54 -11.63 3.24 -1.43
CA ILE A 54 -10.30 3.05 -0.83
C ILE A 54 -10.21 3.66 0.57
N VAL A 55 -9.28 3.13 1.37
CA VAL A 55 -8.72 3.82 2.53
C VAL A 55 -7.32 4.27 2.16
N SER A 56 -7.01 5.56 2.31
CA SER A 56 -5.75 6.13 1.83
C SER A 56 -5.10 7.15 2.76
N VAL A 57 -3.84 7.42 2.50
CA VAL A 57 -3.08 8.56 3.04
C VAL A 57 -2.23 9.17 1.93
N GLU A 58 -2.14 10.49 1.90
CA GLU A 58 -1.27 11.22 0.97
C GLU A 58 0.01 11.67 1.68
N LYS A 59 1.17 11.46 1.02
CA LYS A 59 2.47 11.95 1.45
C LYS A 59 3.24 12.49 0.25
N GLU A 60 3.61 13.77 0.29
CA GLU A 60 4.37 14.44 -0.78
C GLU A 60 3.76 14.25 -2.18
N GLY A 61 2.41 14.28 -2.26
CA GLY A 61 1.68 14.09 -3.51
C GLY A 61 1.64 12.65 -4.02
N ILE A 62 2.05 11.66 -3.21
CA ILE A 62 1.91 10.23 -3.50
C ILE A 62 0.79 9.67 -2.62
N ILE A 63 -0.15 8.96 -3.24
CA ILE A 63 -1.26 8.31 -2.55
C ILE A 63 -0.87 6.88 -2.18
N PHE A 64 -0.95 6.54 -0.91
CA PHE A 64 -0.79 5.18 -0.41
C PHE A 64 -2.15 4.66 0.03
N PHE A 65 -2.59 3.52 -0.49
CA PHE A 65 -3.97 3.06 -0.26
C PHE A 65 -4.13 1.54 -0.19
N VAL A 66 -5.29 1.15 0.33
CA VAL A 66 -5.83 -0.20 0.35
C VAL A 66 -7.28 -0.11 -0.13
N ASP A 67 -7.72 -1.07 -0.93
CA ASP A 67 -9.14 -1.18 -1.29
C ASP A 67 -9.97 -1.59 -0.07
N VAL A 68 -11.21 -1.12 0.02
CA VAL A 68 -12.10 -1.47 1.14
C VAL A 68 -12.28 -3.00 1.26
N ASP A 69 -12.30 -3.69 0.12
CA ASP A 69 -12.43 -5.16 0.04
C ASP A 69 -11.21 -5.92 0.61
N ASP A 70 -10.06 -5.26 0.74
CA ASP A 70 -8.82 -5.84 1.29
C ASP A 70 -8.63 -5.50 2.79
N LEU A 71 -9.54 -4.73 3.41
CA LEU A 71 -9.40 -4.30 4.81
C LEU A 71 -9.42 -5.44 5.83
N TRP A 72 -10.05 -6.57 5.51
CA TRP A 72 -10.13 -7.73 6.42
C TRP A 72 -8.75 -8.33 6.74
N TYR A 73 -7.73 -8.06 5.92
CA TYR A 73 -6.38 -8.56 6.12
C TYR A 73 -5.62 -7.85 7.26
N PHE A 74 -5.97 -6.59 7.57
CA PHE A 74 -5.25 -5.72 8.52
C PHE A 74 -5.92 -5.63 9.89
#